data_AF-A0A1H1QUU4-F1
#
_entry.id   AF-A0A1H1QUU4-F1
#
_cell.length_a   1.000
_cell.length_b   1.000
_cell.length_c   1.000
_cell.angle_alpha   90.00
_cell.angle_beta   90.00
_cell.angle_gamma   90.00
#
_symmetry.space_group_name_H-M   'P 1'
#
loop_
_entity.id
_entity.type
_entity.pdbx_description
1 polymer ?
#
loop_
_entity_poly.entity_id
_entity_poly.type
_entity_poly.pdbx_seq_one_letter_code
_entity_poly.pdbx_strand_id
1 'polypeptide(L)'
;MSALAMAGNASYYATYTTVLLVVLAGVAFAAVAFGANRLLRPHRPTTEKLLTYESGVDPVGEGWAQTHVRYYVYAYLYVVFAVDAIFLFPWATVFAAPGFGWSTLAEMFVFIGFIAVGLLYAWRKGVLTWT
;
A
#
# COMPACT_ATOMS: atom_id res chain seq x y z
N MET A 1 29.30 19.37 -22.93
CA MET A 1 27.86 19.21 -22.58
C MET A 1 27.35 17.76 -22.70
N SER A 2 27.91 16.90 -23.57
CA SER A 2 27.48 15.51 -23.76
C SER A 2 27.98 14.50 -22.70
N ALA A 3 29.22 14.64 -22.20
CA ALA A 3 29.80 13.71 -21.23
C ALA A 3 29.15 13.79 -19.83
N LEU A 4 28.73 14.99 -19.40
CA LEU A 4 28.07 15.21 -18.10
C LEU A 4 26.65 14.62 -18.09
N ALA A 5 25.93 14.71 -19.22
CA ALA A 5 24.60 14.10 -19.39
C ALA A 5 24.69 12.56 -19.44
N MET A 6 25.72 12.00 -20.09
CA MET A 6 25.97 10.55 -20.11
C MET A 6 26.30 10.01 -18.71
N ALA A 7 27.09 10.74 -17.92
CA ALA A 7 27.40 10.38 -16.54
C ALA A 7 26.16 10.46 -15.62
N GLY A 8 25.31 11.47 -15.80
CA GLY A 8 24.02 11.60 -15.10
C GLY A 8 23.08 10.43 -15.40
N ASN A 9 22.93 10.06 -16.68
CA ASN A 9 22.10 8.92 -17.11
C ASN A 9 22.64 7.59 -16.57
N ALA A 10 23.97 7.37 -16.59
CA ALA A 10 24.57 6.18 -16.03
C ALA A 10 24.28 6.04 -14.53
N SER A 11 24.33 7.13 -13.76
CA SER A 11 23.98 7.13 -12.32
C SER A 11 22.48 6.92 -12.06
N TYR A 12 21.62 7.45 -12.93
CA TYR A 12 20.17 7.24 -12.89
C TYR A 12 19.84 5.74 -13.06
N TYR A 13 20.29 5.13 -14.16
CA TYR A 13 20.06 3.70 -14.40
C TYR A 13 20.71 2.80 -13.36
N ALA A 14 21.89 3.16 -12.84
CA ALA A 14 22.53 2.45 -11.74
C ALA A 14 21.67 2.45 -10.46
N THR A 15 20.99 3.56 -10.16
CA THR A 15 20.09 3.65 -9.00
C THR A 15 18.89 2.72 -9.14
N TYR A 16 18.19 2.73 -10.28
CA TYR A 16 17.08 1.80 -10.52
C TYR A 16 17.54 0.34 -10.57
N THR A 17 18.71 0.08 -11.14
CA THR A 17 19.32 -1.26 -11.13
C THR A 17 19.58 -1.72 -9.71
N THR A 18 20.07 -0.84 -8.84
CA THR A 18 20.29 -1.16 -7.42
C THR A 18 18.98 -1.50 -6.72
N VAL A 19 17.92 -0.70 -6.92
CA VAL A 19 16.58 -0.99 -6.36
C VAL A 19 16.06 -2.34 -6.85
N LEU A 20 16.18 -2.61 -8.15
CA LEU A 20 15.78 -3.89 -8.73
C LEU A 20 16.54 -5.06 -8.11
N LEU A 21 17.87 -4.95 -7.99
CA LEU A 21 18.70 -5.99 -7.39
C LEU A 21 18.33 -6.25 -5.93
N VAL A 22 18.01 -5.21 -5.16
CA VAL A 22 17.56 -5.34 -3.77
C VAL A 22 16.21 -6.08 -3.71
N VAL A 23 15.25 -5.72 -4.56
CA VAL A 23 13.96 -6.43 -4.64
C VAL A 23 14.15 -7.90 -5.01
N LEU A 24 14.98 -8.18 -6.03
CA LEU A 24 15.29 -9.54 -6.45
C LEU A 24 16.00 -10.34 -5.36
N ALA A 25 16.95 -9.73 -4.65
CA ALA A 25 17.63 -10.36 -3.52
C ALA A 25 16.64 -10.68 -2.38
N GLY A 26 15.70 -9.78 -2.08
CA GLY A 26 14.65 -10.01 -1.07
C GLY A 26 13.71 -11.16 -1.46
N VAL A 27 13.27 -11.21 -2.72
CA VAL A 27 12.45 -12.31 -3.23
C VAL A 27 13.23 -13.63 -3.22
N ALA A 28 14.49 -13.62 -3.67
CA ALA A 28 15.36 -14.78 -3.67
C ALA A 28 15.60 -15.30 -2.24
N PHE A 29 15.84 -14.40 -1.29
CA PHE A 29 15.99 -14.75 0.12
C PHE A 29 14.72 -15.42 0.67
N ALA A 30 13.54 -14.84 0.44
CA ALA A 30 12.28 -15.44 0.86
C ALA A 30 12.07 -16.83 0.22
N ALA A 31 12.33 -16.97 -1.08
CA ALA A 31 12.21 -18.23 -1.80
C ALA A 31 13.17 -19.30 -1.25
N VAL A 32 14.44 -18.95 -1.00
CA VAL A 32 15.44 -19.84 -0.40
C VAL A 32 15.03 -20.23 1.02
N ALA A 33 14.55 -19.29 1.84
CA ALA A 33 14.11 -19.57 3.21
C ALA A 33 12.91 -20.53 3.23
N PHE A 34 11.88 -20.29 2.41
CA PHE A 34 10.73 -21.19 2.29
C PHE A 34 11.12 -22.55 1.68
N GLY A 35 12.03 -22.56 0.71
CA GLY A 35 12.58 -23.79 0.11
C GLY A 35 13.37 -24.63 1.11
N ALA A 36 14.26 -24.00 1.87
CA ALA A 36 15.03 -24.64 2.93
C ALA A 36 14.11 -25.17 4.03
N ASN A 37 13.11 -24.40 4.49
CA ASN A 37 12.11 -24.88 5.43
C ASN A 37 11.36 -26.11 4.89
N ARG A 38 10.95 -26.09 3.62
CA ARG A 38 10.26 -27.24 3.01
C ARG A 38 11.16 -28.47 2.90
N LEU A 39 12.46 -28.31 2.66
CA LEU A 39 13.42 -29.41 2.55
C LEU A 39 13.84 -29.99 3.91
N LEU A 40 14.05 -29.14 4.91
CA LEU A 40 14.56 -29.53 6.23
C LEU A 40 13.45 -29.98 7.19
N ARG A 41 12.21 -29.51 7.00
CA ARG A 41 11.10 -29.84 7.90
C ARG A 41 10.67 -31.30 7.76
N PRO A 42 10.41 -32.01 8.87
CA PRO A 42 9.68 -33.28 8.82
C PRO A 42 8.32 -33.14 8.12
N HIS A 43 8.11 -33.91 7.06
CA HIS A 43 6.85 -33.92 6.33
C HIS A 43 5.96 -35.08 6.78
N ARG A 44 5.05 -34.81 7.72
CA ARG A 44 4.05 -35.78 8.22
C ARG A 44 2.64 -35.18 8.18
N PRO A 45 2.00 -35.10 7.00
CA PRO A 45 0.61 -34.69 6.89
C PRO A 45 -0.28 -35.77 7.52
N THR A 46 -1.20 -35.36 8.39
CA THR A 46 -2.30 -36.19 8.89
C THR A 46 -3.59 -35.42 8.68
N THR A 47 -4.73 -36.10 8.61
CA THR A 47 -6.03 -35.47 8.38
C THR A 47 -6.27 -34.35 9.39
N GLU A 48 -5.98 -34.60 10.67
CA GLU A 48 -6.20 -33.68 11.78
C GLU A 48 -5.34 -32.40 11.68
N LYS A 49 -4.12 -32.50 11.13
CA LYS A 49 -3.23 -31.34 10.93
C LYS A 49 -3.66 -30.45 9.77
N LEU A 50 -4.51 -30.96 8.88
CA LEU A 50 -4.99 -30.27 7.69
C LEU A 50 -6.41 -29.70 7.89
N LEU A 51 -7.07 -30.02 9.00
CA LEU A 51 -8.35 -29.44 9.37
C LEU A 51 -8.18 -27.98 9.82
N THR A 52 -9.19 -27.16 9.52
CA THR A 52 -9.29 -25.79 10.03
C THR A 52 -9.33 -25.80 11.55
N TYR A 53 -8.57 -24.90 12.17
CA TYR A 53 -8.55 -24.77 13.62
C TYR A 53 -9.86 -24.13 14.12
N GLU A 54 -10.62 -24.86 14.95
CA GLU A 54 -11.86 -24.40 15.59
C GLU A 54 -11.84 -24.67 17.11
N SER A 55 -10.75 -24.27 17.79
CA SER A 55 -10.62 -24.35 19.27
C SER A 55 -10.99 -25.69 19.91
N GLY A 56 -10.71 -26.81 19.22
CA GLY A 56 -10.95 -28.16 19.71
C GLY A 56 -12.29 -28.80 19.33
N VAL A 57 -13.12 -28.10 18.54
CA VAL A 57 -14.29 -28.71 17.89
C VAL A 57 -14.01 -28.98 16.42
N ASP A 58 -14.75 -29.94 15.84
CA ASP A 58 -14.68 -30.20 14.41
C ASP A 58 -15.22 -28.99 13.64
N PRO A 59 -14.51 -28.53 12.60
CA PRO A 59 -14.96 -27.39 11.83
C PRO A 59 -16.29 -27.68 11.16
N VAL A 60 -17.27 -26.82 11.42
CA VAL A 60 -18.64 -26.90 10.91
C VAL A 60 -18.91 -25.77 9.94
N GLY A 61 -19.34 -26.12 8.72
CA GLY A 61 -19.68 -25.18 7.66
C GLY A 61 -18.52 -24.88 6.71
N GLU A 62 -18.82 -24.76 5.42
CA GLU A 62 -17.89 -24.23 4.43
C GLU A 62 -18.21 -22.76 4.14
N GLY A 63 -17.22 -21.87 4.29
CA GLY A 63 -17.22 -20.60 3.55
C GLY A 63 -18.15 -19.49 4.05
N TRP A 64 -18.68 -19.52 5.27
CA TRP A 64 -19.49 -18.41 5.79
C TRP A 64 -18.63 -17.28 6.37
N ALA A 65 -17.83 -16.65 5.51
CA ALA A 65 -17.34 -15.31 5.79
C ALA A 65 -18.50 -14.34 5.52
N GLN A 66 -19.18 -13.89 6.58
CA GLN A 66 -20.10 -12.74 6.53
C GLN A 66 -19.29 -11.52 6.08
N THR A 67 -19.16 -11.34 4.77
CA THR A 67 -18.42 -10.22 4.21
C THR A 67 -19.28 -8.99 4.37
N HIS A 68 -19.03 -8.24 5.43
CA HIS A 68 -19.75 -7.02 5.71
C HIS A 68 -19.35 -5.91 4.72
N VAL A 69 -20.34 -5.15 4.22
CA VAL A 69 -20.11 -4.01 3.33
C VAL A 69 -19.14 -2.97 3.90
N ARG A 70 -18.95 -2.92 5.22
CA ARG A 70 -17.99 -2.04 5.90
C ARG A 70 -16.59 -2.12 5.33
N TYR A 71 -16.08 -3.32 4.98
CA TYR A 71 -14.74 -3.46 4.40
C TYR A 71 -14.63 -2.75 3.04
N TYR A 72 -15.68 -2.85 2.22
CA TYR A 72 -15.74 -2.18 0.92
C TYR A 72 -15.74 -0.66 1.08
N VAL A 73 -16.51 -0.12 2.04
CA VAL A 73 -16.57 1.33 2.30
C VAL A 73 -15.19 1.88 2.69
N TYR A 74 -14.48 1.20 3.60
CA TYR A 74 -13.13 1.63 3.98
C TYR A 74 -12.13 1.53 2.83
N ALA A 75 -12.18 0.45 2.03
CA ALA A 75 -11.32 0.31 0.86
C ALA A 75 -11.60 1.39 -0.20
N TYR A 76 -12.87 1.68 -0.46
CA TYR A 76 -13.28 2.73 -1.39
C TYR A 76 -12.79 4.11 -0.94
N LEU A 77 -13.01 4.46 0.33
CA LEU A 77 -12.51 5.72 0.89
C LEU A 77 -10.99 5.80 0.82
N TYR A 78 -10.28 4.72 1.13
CA TYR A 78 -8.82 4.67 1.00
C TYR A 78 -8.36 4.97 -0.43
N VAL A 79 -8.97 4.34 -1.44
CA VAL A 79 -8.57 4.57 -2.84
C VAL A 79 -8.80 6.02 -3.25
N VAL A 80 -9.94 6.61 -2.88
CA VAL A 80 -10.23 8.02 -3.15
C VAL A 80 -9.16 8.92 -2.50
N PHE A 81 -8.92 8.77 -1.20
CA PHE A 81 -7.90 9.58 -0.51
C PHE A 81 -6.48 9.31 -1.00
N ALA A 82 -6.14 8.09 -1.41
CA ALA A 82 -4.83 7.75 -1.94
C ALA A 82 -4.57 8.44 -3.28
N VAL A 83 -5.59 8.51 -4.15
CA VAL A 83 -5.52 9.29 -5.39
C VAL A 83 -5.36 10.76 -5.06
N ASP A 84 -6.13 11.30 -4.11
CA ASP A 84 -6.01 12.71 -3.74
C ASP A 84 -4.63 13.05 -3.14
N ALA A 85 -4.07 12.16 -2.32
CA ALA A 85 -2.74 12.32 -1.73
C ALA A 85 -1.63 12.38 -2.78
N ILE A 86 -1.81 11.76 -3.96
CA ILE A 86 -0.80 11.81 -5.02
C ILE A 86 -0.59 13.24 -5.55
N PHE A 87 -1.60 14.11 -5.44
CA PHE A 87 -1.50 15.50 -5.89
C PHE A 87 -0.66 16.37 -4.94
N LEU A 88 -0.42 15.92 -3.71
CA LEU A 88 0.42 16.63 -2.75
C LEU A 88 1.90 16.66 -3.20
N PHE A 89 2.37 15.61 -3.89
CA PHE A 89 3.76 15.53 -4.36
C PHE A 89 4.12 16.61 -5.39
N PRO A 90 3.43 16.73 -6.55
CA PRO A 90 3.74 17.77 -7.52
C PRO A 90 3.50 19.16 -6.93
N TRP A 91 2.46 19.37 -6.12
CA TRP A 91 2.25 20.64 -5.44
C TRP A 91 3.44 21.05 -4.58
N ALA A 92 3.99 20.14 -3.76
CA ALA A 92 5.14 20.43 -2.90
C ALA A 92 6.36 20.89 -3.72
N THR A 93 6.55 20.34 -4.92
CA THR A 93 7.63 20.77 -5.83
C THR A 93 7.40 22.18 -6.39
N VAL A 94 6.15 22.55 -6.70
CA VAL A 94 5.80 23.89 -7.21
C VAL A 94 5.84 24.93 -6.11
N PHE A 95 5.39 24.61 -4.89
CA PHE A 95 5.48 25.50 -3.74
C PHE A 95 6.93 25.92 -3.44
N ALA A 96 7.88 24.99 -3.62
CA ALA A 96 9.31 25.27 -3.47
C ALA A 96 9.90 26.13 -4.60
N ALA A 97 9.17 26.35 -5.70
CA ALA A 97 9.66 27.13 -6.84
C ALA A 97 9.58 28.66 -6.57
N PRO A 98 10.55 29.44 -7.07
CA PRO A 98 10.56 30.89 -6.88
C PRO A 98 9.31 31.56 -7.46
N GLY A 99 8.65 32.41 -6.66
CA GLY A 99 7.49 33.21 -7.11
C GLY A 99 6.12 32.57 -6.95
N PHE A 100 6.02 31.32 -6.48
CA PHE A 100 4.75 30.57 -6.39
C PHE A 100 4.20 30.37 -4.96
N GLY A 101 4.91 30.80 -3.92
CA GLY A 101 4.62 30.40 -2.54
C GLY A 101 3.19 30.68 -2.03
N TRP A 102 2.70 31.93 -2.10
CA TRP A 102 1.42 32.27 -1.46
C TRP A 102 0.19 31.76 -2.24
N SER A 103 0.20 31.84 -3.57
CA SER A 103 -0.92 31.37 -4.41
C SER A 103 -1.08 29.86 -4.33
N THR A 104 0.02 29.11 -4.48
CA THR A 104 -0.02 27.64 -4.39
C THR A 104 -0.38 27.14 -3.00
N LEU A 105 0.00 27.88 -1.95
CA LEU A 105 -0.44 27.56 -0.59
C LEU A 105 -1.96 27.70 -0.45
N ALA A 106 -2.55 28.78 -0.97
CA ALA A 106 -3.99 28.98 -0.93
C ALA A 106 -4.76 27.90 -1.71
N GLU A 107 -4.27 27.53 -2.90
CA GLU A 107 -4.84 26.43 -3.71
C GLU A 107 -4.82 25.11 -2.94
N MET A 108 -3.75 24.81 -2.20
CA MET A 108 -3.66 23.59 -1.40
C MET A 108 -4.62 23.59 -0.21
N PHE A 109 -4.81 24.73 0.45
CA PHE A 109 -5.84 24.84 1.48
C PHE A 109 -7.25 24.61 0.92
N VAL A 110 -7.53 25.10 -0.29
CA VAL A 110 -8.80 24.82 -0.98
C VAL A 110 -8.94 23.33 -1.29
N PHE A 111 -7.89 22.69 -1.84
CA PHE A 111 -7.88 21.26 -2.13
C PHE A 111 -8.10 20.39 -0.88
N ILE A 112 -7.33 20.65 0.19
CA ILE A 112 -7.51 19.98 1.49
C ILE A 112 -8.90 20.26 2.05
N GLY A 113 -9.44 21.46 1.85
CA GLY A 113 -10.80 21.81 2.21
C GLY A 113 -11.85 20.90 1.56
N PHE A 114 -11.73 20.63 0.26
CA PHE A 114 -12.63 19.70 -0.44
C PHE A 114 -12.54 18.27 0.10
N ILE A 115 -11.32 17.77 0.34
CA ILE A 115 -11.08 16.46 0.96
C ILE A 115 -11.71 16.39 2.36
N ALA A 116 -11.49 17.43 3.17
CA ALA A 116 -12.02 17.53 4.52
C ALA A 116 -13.56 17.55 4.54
N VAL A 117 -14.20 18.24 3.59
CA VAL A 117 -15.67 18.21 3.43
C VAL A 117 -16.16 16.81 3.08
N GLY A 118 -15.49 16.10 2.16
CA GLY A 118 -15.82 14.71 1.84
C GLY A 118 -15.71 13.78 3.05
N LEU A 119 -14.64 13.90 3.82
CA LEU A 119 -14.43 13.13 5.04
C LEU A 119 -15.47 13.48 6.12
N LEU A 120 -15.76 14.76 6.30
CA LEU A 120 -16.78 15.25 7.24
C LEU A 120 -18.15 14.69 6.89
N TYR A 121 -18.51 14.65 5.60
CA TYR A 121 -19.75 14.05 5.13
C TYR A 121 -19.81 12.56 5.43
N ALA A 122 -18.75 11.81 5.12
CA ALA A 122 -18.67 10.38 5.43
C ALA A 122 -18.83 10.11 6.94
N TRP A 123 -18.17 10.91 7.78
CA TRP A 123 -18.32 10.83 9.22
C TRP A 123 -19.76 11.13 9.68
N ARG A 124 -20.38 12.21 9.17
CA ARG A 124 -21.77 12.57 9.48
C ARG A 124 -22.78 11.50 9.04
N LYS A 125 -22.47 10.75 7.98
CA LYS A 125 -23.29 9.61 7.51
C LYS A 125 -23.06 8.32 8.30
N GLY A 126 -22.14 8.30 9.26
CA GLY A 126 -21.86 7.13 10.08
C GLY A 126 -21.20 5.99 9.30
N VAL A 127 -20.69 6.22 8.08
CA VAL A 127 -20.05 5.15 7.29
C VAL A 127 -18.66 4.77 7.82
N LEU A 128 -18.15 5.53 8.78
CA LEU A 128 -16.90 5.31 9.49
C LEU A 128 -17.10 4.61 10.86
N THR A 129 -18.29 4.06 11.15
CA THR A 129 -18.52 3.33 12.40
C THR A 129 -18.08 1.88 12.28
N TRP A 130 -17.33 1.39 13.26
CA TRP A 130 -16.96 -0.01 13.41
C TRP A 130 -17.74 -0.64 14.57
N THR A 131 -19.06 -0.68 14.40
CA THR A 131 -20.01 -1.32 15.31
C THR A 131 -20.96 -2.12 14.44
#